data_AF-A0A955JAM2-F1
#
_entry.id   AF-A0A955JAM2-F1
#
_cell.length_a   1.000
_cell.length_b   1.000
_cell.length_c   1.000
_cell.angle_alpha   90.00
_cell.angle_beta   90.00
_cell.angle_gamma   90.00
#
_symmetry.space_group_name_H-M   'P 1'
#
loop_
_entity.id
_entity.type
_entity.pdbx_description
1 polymer ?
#
loop_
_entity_poly.entity_id
_entity_poly.type
_entity_poly.pdbx_seq_one_letter_code
_entity_poly.pdbx_strand_id
1 'polypeptide(L)'
;MERSTRYLHLDDGEVVSMTSLRQWEVYAGLLEGLPTRERNDATLARLVADSERSLGYPPYLVTPTQTPIAYAGKYPFGDPARLPRIACVARLQSGPRGRRDEEDYTELTVIWFQEEFAFPMSEDAARAIRGIDWARQAWGFSH
;
A
#
# COMPACT_ATOMS: atom_id res chain seq x y z
N MET A 1 10.16 2.41 24.66
CA MET A 1 11.08 2.63 23.54
C MET A 1 10.23 2.78 22.29
N GLU A 2 9.84 4.02 21.94
CA GLU A 2 9.10 4.31 20.72
C GLU A 2 9.96 3.87 19.54
N ARG A 3 9.52 2.82 18.83
CA ARG A 3 10.15 2.46 17.56
C ARG A 3 9.89 3.63 16.62
N SER A 4 10.96 4.30 16.20
CA SER A 4 10.85 5.39 15.25
C SER A 4 10.14 4.88 14.00
N THR A 5 8.92 5.38 13.77
CA THR A 5 8.01 5.04 12.67
C THR A 5 8.61 5.24 11.28
N ARG A 6 9.80 5.84 11.23
CA ARG A 6 10.52 6.19 10.03
C ARG A 6 11.30 5.02 9.42
N TYR A 7 11.67 4.00 10.20
CA TYR A 7 12.49 2.88 9.70
C TYR A 7 11.76 1.54 9.83
N LEU A 8 11.84 0.73 8.79
CA LEU A 8 11.27 -0.61 8.72
C LEU A 8 12.38 -1.61 8.41
N HIS A 9 12.42 -2.68 9.18
CA HIS A 9 13.32 -3.81 8.97
C HIS A 9 12.55 -4.88 8.20
N LEU A 10 13.01 -5.19 7.00
CA LEU A 10 12.43 -6.26 6.19
C LEU A 10 13.04 -7.61 6.57
N ASP A 11 12.33 -8.68 6.24
CA ASP A 11 12.72 -10.05 6.60
C ASP A 11 13.96 -10.54 5.84
N ASP A 12 14.29 -9.91 4.71
CA ASP A 12 15.52 -10.16 3.91
C ASP A 12 16.77 -9.45 4.46
N GLY A 13 16.65 -8.76 5.61
CA GLY A 13 17.71 -7.94 6.20
C GLY A 13 17.73 -6.50 5.68
N GLU A 14 16.75 -6.16 4.84
CA GLU A 14 16.32 -4.86 4.35
C GLU A 14 16.28 -3.78 5.45
N VAL A 15 16.88 -2.59 5.36
CA VAL A 15 16.47 -1.47 6.26
C VAL A 15 16.05 -0.30 5.41
N VAL A 16 14.75 -0.06 5.38
CA VAL A 16 14.14 0.98 4.55
C VAL A 16 13.62 2.11 5.41
N SER A 17 13.71 3.32 4.90
CA SER A 17 13.15 4.50 5.52
C SER A 17 11.90 4.96 4.79
N MET A 18 10.85 5.28 5.53
CA MET A 18 9.65 5.89 4.96
C MET A 18 9.87 7.39 4.81
N THR A 19 9.80 7.89 3.58
CA THR A 19 10.05 9.30 3.25
C THR A 19 8.79 10.10 3.01
N SER A 20 7.68 9.44 2.67
CA SER A 20 6.37 10.05 2.61
C SER A 20 5.26 9.05 2.93
N LEU A 21 4.13 9.55 3.43
CA LEU A 21 2.90 8.81 3.62
C LEU A 21 1.72 9.69 3.23
N ARG A 22 0.83 9.16 2.40
CA ARG A 22 -0.49 9.73 2.11
C ARG A 22 -1.56 8.77 2.59
N GLN A 23 -2.57 9.30 3.29
CA GLN A 23 -3.72 8.53 3.76
C GLN A 23 -5.03 9.23 3.40
N TRP A 24 -6.08 8.47 3.07
CA TRP A 24 -7.43 8.99 2.85
C TRP A 24 -8.50 7.91 3.08
N GLU A 25 -9.74 8.33 3.35
CA GLU A 25 -10.87 7.41 3.43
C GLU A 25 -11.27 6.91 2.03
N VAL A 26 -11.34 5.59 1.86
CA VAL A 26 -11.65 4.92 0.58
C VAL A 26 -13.02 5.34 0.05
N TYR A 27 -14.00 5.52 0.95
CA TYR A 27 -15.40 5.72 0.61
C TYR A 27 -15.91 7.14 0.86
N ALA A 28 -15.05 8.12 1.10
CA ALA A 28 -15.47 9.51 1.35
C ALA A 28 -16.35 10.13 0.22
N GLY A 29 -16.24 9.61 -1.01
CA GLY A 29 -17.06 10.03 -2.16
C GLY A 29 -18.30 9.16 -2.44
N LEU A 30 -18.55 8.11 -1.64
CA LEU A 30 -19.69 7.22 -1.83
C LEU A 30 -20.90 7.76 -1.06
N LEU A 31 -21.74 8.53 -1.74
CA LEU A 31 -22.92 9.17 -1.12
C LEU A 31 -24.10 8.21 -0.95
N GLU A 32 -24.30 7.28 -1.91
CA GLU A 32 -25.41 6.31 -1.90
C GLU A 32 -24.93 4.92 -2.32
N GLY A 33 -25.60 3.89 -1.78
CA GLY A 33 -25.35 2.49 -2.07
C GLY A 33 -24.30 1.84 -1.17
N LEU A 34 -23.99 0.58 -1.46
CA LEU A 34 -22.96 -0.20 -0.77
C LEU A 34 -21.73 -0.31 -1.67
N PRO A 35 -20.52 -0.35 -1.09
CA PRO A 35 -19.36 -0.76 -1.84
C PRO A 35 -19.55 -2.22 -2.30
N THR A 36 -19.02 -2.53 -3.48
CA THR A 36 -19.07 -3.87 -4.05
C THR A 36 -17.68 -4.36 -4.40
N ARG A 37 -17.53 -5.67 -4.51
CA ARG A 37 -16.26 -6.30 -4.88
C ARG A 37 -15.70 -5.76 -6.18
N GLU A 38 -16.56 -5.64 -7.18
CA GLU A 38 -16.20 -5.17 -8.52
C GLU A 38 -15.73 -3.71 -8.50
N ARG A 39 -16.40 -2.85 -7.73
CA ARG A 39 -15.99 -1.45 -7.57
C ARG A 39 -14.68 -1.34 -6.79
N ASN A 40 -14.48 -2.18 -5.78
CA ASN A 40 -13.22 -2.23 -5.04
C ASN A 40 -12.09 -2.67 -5.97
N ASP A 41 -12.27 -3.75 -6.74
CA ASP A 41 -11.26 -4.27 -7.67
C ASP A 41 -10.89 -3.22 -8.73
N ALA A 42 -11.87 -2.53 -9.30
CA ALA A 42 -11.63 -1.42 -10.23
C ALA A 42 -10.90 -0.25 -9.56
N THR A 43 -11.21 0.04 -8.29
CA THR A 43 -10.53 1.08 -7.52
C THR A 43 -9.07 0.73 -7.25
N LEU A 44 -8.79 -0.52 -6.88
CA LEU A 44 -7.43 -1.02 -6.66
C LEU A 44 -6.61 -0.97 -7.95
N ALA A 45 -7.17 -1.47 -9.06
CA ALA A 45 -6.52 -1.46 -10.36
C ALA A 45 -6.18 -0.02 -10.82
N ARG A 46 -7.14 0.91 -10.66
CA ARG A 46 -6.92 2.32 -10.98
C ARG A 46 -5.83 2.94 -10.10
N LEU A 47 -5.86 2.69 -8.79
CA LEU A 47 -4.88 3.23 -7.86
C LEU A 47 -3.45 2.77 -8.19
N VAL A 48 -3.27 1.49 -8.54
CA VAL A 48 -1.98 0.95 -9.00
C VAL A 48 -1.54 1.63 -10.29
N ALA A 49 -2.41 1.68 -11.30
CA ALA A 49 -2.09 2.26 -12.61
C ALA A 49 -1.77 3.76 -12.54
N ASP A 50 -2.52 4.52 -11.74
CA ASP A 50 -2.29 5.96 -11.54
C ASP A 50 -0.98 6.22 -10.79
N SER A 51 -0.67 5.38 -9.80
CA SER A 51 0.60 5.44 -9.07
C SER A 51 1.77 5.12 -10.00
N GLU A 52 1.71 4.03 -10.75
CA GLU A 52 2.75 3.64 -11.71
C GLU A 52 3.00 4.74 -12.75
N ARG A 53 1.93 5.32 -13.31
CA ARG A 53 2.03 6.44 -14.26
C ARG A 53 2.71 7.67 -13.64
N SER A 54 2.40 7.97 -12.38
CA SER A 54 2.96 9.14 -11.68
C SER A 54 4.41 8.92 -11.24
N LEU A 55 4.79 7.69 -10.92
CA LEU A 55 6.11 7.34 -10.39
C LEU A 55 7.11 7.00 -11.49
N GLY A 56 6.64 6.45 -12.62
CA GLY A 56 7.47 5.89 -13.68
C GLY A 56 7.91 4.44 -13.45
N TYR A 57 7.48 3.81 -12.35
CA TYR A 57 7.77 2.43 -11.97
C TYR A 57 6.59 1.82 -11.20
N PRO A 58 6.40 0.49 -11.20
CA PRO A 58 5.23 -0.14 -10.57
C PRO A 58 5.28 -0.05 -9.03
N PRO A 59 4.17 0.31 -8.36
CA PRO A 59 4.08 0.24 -6.91
C PRO A 59 3.84 -1.22 -6.44
N TYR A 60 4.12 -1.49 -5.18
CA TYR A 60 3.76 -2.75 -4.53
C TYR A 60 2.41 -2.63 -3.81
N LEU A 61 1.39 -3.36 -4.28
CA LEU A 61 0.09 -3.44 -3.63
C LEU A 61 0.05 -4.60 -2.63
N VAL A 62 -0.06 -4.29 -1.34
CA VAL A 62 -0.49 -5.25 -0.32
C VAL A 62 -1.97 -5.53 -0.55
N THR A 63 -2.29 -6.68 -1.15
CA THR A 63 -3.67 -7.03 -1.52
C THR A 63 -4.57 -6.99 -0.28
N PRO A 64 -5.58 -6.10 -0.24
CA PRO A 64 -6.43 -5.96 0.93
C PRO A 64 -7.50 -7.05 0.98
N THR A 65 -7.87 -7.47 2.19
CA THR A 65 -9.02 -8.32 2.41
C THR A 65 -10.31 -7.53 2.19
N GLN A 66 -11.21 -8.07 1.36
CA GLN A 66 -12.54 -7.50 1.15
C GLN A 66 -13.58 -8.22 2.01
N THR A 67 -14.17 -7.50 2.95
CA THR A 67 -15.16 -8.04 3.90
C THR A 67 -16.55 -7.97 3.28
N PRO A 68 -17.26 -9.09 3.10
CA PRO A 68 -18.64 -9.09 2.60
C PRO A 68 -19.56 -8.25 3.47
N ILE A 69 -20.51 -7.56 2.85
CA ILE A 69 -21.59 -6.84 3.54
C ILE A 69 -22.87 -7.65 3.39
N ALA A 70 -23.52 -7.97 4.51
CA ALA A 70 -24.81 -8.64 4.48
C ALA A 70 -25.87 -7.72 3.84
N TYR A 71 -26.58 -8.24 2.83
CA TYR A 71 -27.69 -7.56 2.19
C TYR A 71 -28.84 -8.54 1.95
N ALA A 72 -30.07 -8.11 2.22
CA ALA A 72 -31.24 -8.96 2.02
C ALA A 72 -31.59 -9.05 0.53
N GLY A 73 -31.45 -10.25 -0.03
CA GLY A 73 -31.70 -10.50 -1.45
C GLY A 73 -30.50 -10.17 -2.34
N LYS A 74 -30.75 -9.95 -3.64
CA LYS A 74 -29.71 -9.65 -4.62
C LYS A 74 -29.49 -8.15 -4.72
N TYR A 75 -28.29 -7.68 -4.37
CA TYR A 75 -27.93 -6.29 -4.58
C TYR A 75 -27.74 -6.02 -6.09
N PRO A 76 -28.39 -5.01 -6.67
CA PRO A 76 -28.43 -4.84 -8.13
C PRO A 76 -27.11 -4.37 -8.74
N PHE A 77 -26.15 -3.89 -7.94
CA PHE A 77 -24.92 -3.25 -8.43
C PHE A 77 -23.65 -4.11 -8.27
N GLY A 78 -23.78 -5.38 -7.89
CA GLY A 78 -22.66 -6.30 -7.66
C GLY A 78 -22.69 -6.93 -6.28
N ASP A 79 -21.61 -7.63 -5.92
CA ASP A 79 -21.49 -8.32 -4.63
C ASP A 79 -21.08 -7.35 -3.52
N PRO A 80 -21.94 -7.05 -2.51
CA PRO A 80 -21.60 -6.09 -1.47
C PRO A 80 -20.38 -6.53 -0.66
N ALA A 81 -19.33 -5.70 -0.68
CA ALA A 81 -18.10 -5.95 0.05
C ALA A 81 -17.34 -4.63 0.27
N ARG A 82 -16.67 -4.51 1.42
CA ARG A 82 -15.85 -3.34 1.75
C ARG A 82 -14.37 -3.68 1.88
N LEU A 83 -13.53 -2.75 1.44
CA LEU A 83 -12.13 -2.62 1.82
C LEU A 83 -12.01 -2.06 3.24
N PRO A 84 -10.83 -2.17 3.87
CA PRO A 84 -10.52 -1.36 5.06
C PRO A 84 -10.68 0.13 4.74
N ARG A 85 -11.10 0.90 5.74
CA ARG A 85 -11.58 2.28 5.54
C ARG A 85 -10.54 3.25 4.99
N ILE A 86 -9.27 3.07 5.30
CA ILE A 86 -8.18 4.00 4.99
C ILE A 86 -7.25 3.38 3.97
N ALA A 87 -7.10 4.05 2.83
CA ALA A 87 -6.02 3.77 1.87
C ALA A 87 -4.75 4.49 2.33
N CYS A 88 -3.61 3.80 2.24
CA CYS A 88 -2.30 4.31 2.59
C CYS A 88 -1.33 4.10 1.43
N VAL A 89 -0.58 5.13 1.09
CA VAL A 89 0.48 5.08 0.08
C VAL A 89 1.75 5.65 0.68
N ALA A 90 2.78 4.83 0.84
CA ALA A 90 4.08 5.26 1.37
C ALA A 90 5.18 5.09 0.35
N ARG A 91 6.11 6.05 0.35
CA ARG A 91 7.38 5.95 -0.36
C ARG A 91 8.43 5.45 0.61
N LEU A 92 9.05 4.31 0.29
CA LEU A 92 10.11 3.69 1.06
C LEU A 92 11.41 3.79 0.28
N GLN A 93 12.52 4.11 0.95
CA GLN A 93 13.84 4.19 0.34
C GLN A 93 14.85 3.39 1.14
N SER A 94 15.72 2.66 0.45
CA SER A 94 16.96 2.17 1.04
C SER A 94 18.13 3.00 0.51
N GLY A 95 18.97 3.47 1.44
CA GLY A 95 20.21 4.17 1.09
C GLY A 95 21.24 3.22 0.47
N PRO A 96 22.32 3.75 -0.10
CA PRO A 96 23.32 2.92 -0.75
C PRO A 96 23.96 2.02 0.31
N ARG A 97 23.69 0.71 0.23
CA ARG A 97 24.44 -0.27 1.02
C ARG A 97 25.86 -0.17 0.54
N GLY A 98 26.80 0.10 1.44
CA GLY A 98 28.22 0.25 1.11
C GLY A 98 28.77 -1.00 0.40
N ARG A 99 28.63 -1.05 -0.91
CA ARG A 99 29.38 -1.80 -1.92
C ARG A 99 28.69 -1.62 -3.26
N ARG A 100 29.25 -0.70 -4.04
CA ARG A 100 29.54 -0.87 -5.47
C ARG A 100 28.41 -1.53 -6.26
N ASP A 101 27.41 -0.73 -6.61
CA ASP A 101 26.68 -0.78 -7.88
C ASP A 101 26.07 0.63 -8.11
N GLU A 102 25.84 0.99 -9.36
CA GLU A 102 25.76 2.36 -9.93
C GLU A 102 24.55 3.22 -9.48
N GLU A 103 23.81 2.79 -8.46
CA GLU A 103 22.59 3.42 -7.96
C GLU A 103 22.83 4.14 -6.63
N ASP A 104 22.35 5.38 -6.52
CA ASP A 104 22.48 6.20 -5.31
C ASP A 104 21.53 5.72 -4.21
N TYR A 105 20.35 5.23 -4.59
CA TYR A 105 19.35 4.65 -3.69
C TYR A 105 18.35 3.79 -4.47
N THR A 106 17.71 2.86 -3.75
CA THR A 106 16.57 2.12 -4.27
C THR A 106 15.29 2.57 -3.57
N GLU A 107 14.17 2.44 -4.27
CA GLU A 107 12.89 2.94 -3.82
C GLU A 107 11.74 2.02 -4.16
N LEU A 108 10.75 1.98 -3.27
CA LEU A 108 9.49 1.31 -3.52
C LEU A 108 8.34 2.15 -2.98
N THR A 109 7.32 2.35 -3.82
CA THR A 109 6.03 2.85 -3.33
C THR A 109 5.16 1.67 -2.93
N VAL A 110 4.73 1.64 -1.67
CA VAL A 110 3.87 0.59 -1.13
C VAL A 110 2.47 1.13 -0.86
N ILE A 111 1.47 0.37 -1.31
CA ILE A 111 0.05 0.68 -1.16
C ILE A 111 -0.56 -0.38 -0.24
N TRP A 112 -1.25 0.05 0.81
CA TRP A 112 -1.99 -0.85 1.70
C TRP A 112 -3.27 -0.19 2.23
N PHE A 113 -4.07 -0.98 2.93
CA PHE A 113 -5.34 -0.52 3.50
C PHE A 113 -5.42 -0.92 4.99
N GLN A 114 -5.98 -0.04 5.81
CA GLN A 114 -6.19 -0.26 7.25
C GLN A 114 -7.48 0.42 7.74
N GLU A 115 -7.92 0.14 8.95
CA GLU A 115 -9.21 0.64 9.45
C GLU A 115 -9.15 2.07 10.01
N GLU A 116 -7.99 2.52 10.49
CA GLU A 116 -7.83 3.81 11.16
C GLU A 116 -6.70 4.64 10.54
N PHE A 117 -6.81 5.97 10.66
CA PHE A 117 -5.74 6.89 10.26
C PHE A 117 -4.56 6.80 11.22
N ALA A 118 -3.43 7.36 10.80
CA ALA A 118 -2.20 7.46 11.59
C ALA A 118 -1.53 6.11 11.89
N PHE A 119 -0.38 6.21 12.57
CA PHE A 119 0.39 5.07 13.03
C PHE A 119 -0.03 4.65 14.44
N PRO A 120 0.17 3.38 14.81
CA PRO A 120 0.90 2.33 14.08
C PRO A 120 0.17 1.78 12.85
N MET A 121 0.91 1.18 11.90
CA MET A 121 0.32 0.39 10.82
C MET A 121 -0.45 -0.79 11.42
N SER A 122 -1.48 -1.27 10.72
CA SER A 122 -2.10 -2.54 11.09
C SER A 122 -1.05 -3.67 11.09
N GLU A 123 -1.22 -4.67 11.95
CA GLU A 123 -0.29 -5.80 12.03
C GLU A 123 -0.15 -6.53 10.70
N ASP A 124 -1.24 -6.66 9.95
CA ASP A 124 -1.26 -7.29 8.63
C ASP A 124 -0.45 -6.48 7.61
N ALA A 125 -0.62 -5.16 7.58
CA ALA A 125 0.17 -4.30 6.71
C ALA A 125 1.65 -4.34 7.09
N ALA A 126 1.96 -4.25 8.40
CA ALA A 126 3.33 -4.35 8.89
C ALA A 126 3.97 -5.71 8.58
N ARG A 127 3.21 -6.80 8.60
CA ARG A 127 3.70 -8.14 8.23
C ARG A 127 3.94 -8.25 6.72
N ALA A 128 2.99 -7.78 5.91
CA ALA A 128 3.11 -7.82 4.46
C ALA A 128 4.29 -6.96 3.95
N ILE A 129 4.46 -5.76 4.51
CA ILE A 129 5.58 -4.87 4.16
C ILE A 129 6.92 -5.50 4.53
N ARG A 130 7.04 -6.14 5.70
CA ARG A 130 8.27 -6.83 6.10
C ARG A 130 8.64 -8.00 5.20
N GLY A 131 7.65 -8.70 4.64
CA GLY A 131 7.86 -9.82 3.72
C GLY A 131 8.12 -9.42 2.26
N ILE A 132 8.29 -8.13 1.95
CA ILE A 132 8.65 -7.67 0.61
C ILE A 132 10.07 -8.15 0.28
N ASP A 133 10.20 -8.84 -0.85
CA ASP A 133 11.50 -9.11 -1.50
C ASP A 133 12.00 -7.80 -2.13
N TRP A 134 12.81 -7.04 -1.40
CA TRP A 134 13.17 -5.68 -1.80
C TRP A 134 13.95 -5.66 -3.10
N ALA A 135 14.92 -6.56 -3.25
CA ALA A 135 15.77 -6.67 -4.43
C ALA A 135 14.98 -6.91 -5.72
N ARG A 136 13.82 -7.58 -5.62
CA ARG A 136 12.95 -7.83 -6.78
C ARG A 136 11.97 -6.70 -7.08
N GLN A 137 11.53 -5.98 -6.05
CA GLN A 137 10.42 -5.03 -6.17
C GLN A 137 10.88 -3.57 -6.31
N ALA A 138 11.99 -3.22 -5.68
CA ALA A 138 12.45 -1.84 -5.64
C ALA A 138 13.00 -1.40 -6.99
N TRP A 139 12.81 -0.12 -7.27
CA TRP A 139 13.35 0.55 -8.44
C TRP A 139 14.64 1.30 -8.09
N GLY A 140 15.65 1.17 -8.95
CA GLY A 140 16.94 1.83 -8.82
C GLY A 140 16.95 3.26 -9.36
N PHE A 141 17.62 4.16 -8.64
CA PHE A 141 17.84 5.54 -9.09
C PHE A 141 19.33 5.89 -9.05
N SER A 142 19.83 6.45 -10.15
CA SER A 142 21.18 7.01 -10.29
C SER A 142 21.06 8.48 -10.68
N HIS A 143 21.80 9.38 -10.03
CA HIS A 143 21.95 10.77 -10.49
C HIS A 143 22.92 10.87 -11.68
#